data_AF-A0A1B6JKC7-F1
#
_entry.id   AF-A0A1B6JKC7-F1
#
_cell.length_a   1.000
_cell.length_b   1.000
_cell.length_c   1.000
_cell.angle_alpha   90.00
_cell.angle_beta   90.00
_cell.angle_gamma   90.00
#
_symmetry.space_group_name_H-M   'P 1'
#
loop_
_entity.id
_entity.type
_entity.pdbx_description
1 polymer ?
#
loop_
_entity_poly.entity_id
_entity_poly.type
_entity_poly.pdbx_seq_one_letter_code
_entity_poly.pdbx_strand_id
1 'polypeptide(L)'
;DKEDNTVYYSSTVNGDSAKRHVYKMDLNNPEKQECFSCLVQQDCAYGTASFSKSCANMLLTCRGPSVPQYHIYNKNGTLLKYLSNNSRLSELLTRVELPTKQDLTVPIGGGFTGRVRMLLPPNIDTSGRTKYPMLFSVYAGPDFNKISDAWAVPGWDDYLVTKRRVVLVYLDVRGSGLRGDKLKFAVYHKLGG
;
A
#
# COMPACT_ATOMS: atom_id res chain seq x y z
N ASP A 1 1.75 -24.26 7.38
CA ASP A 1 1.09 -25.23 8.27
C ASP A 1 1.32 -26.62 7.71
N LYS A 2 2.05 -27.46 8.45
CA LYS A 2 2.39 -28.81 8.00
C LYS A 2 1.19 -29.76 8.14
N GLU A 3 0.30 -29.52 9.09
CA GLU A 3 -0.86 -30.37 9.32
C GLU A 3 -1.90 -30.20 8.21
N ASP A 4 -2.18 -28.95 7.85
CA ASP A 4 -3.17 -28.60 6.81
C ASP A 4 -2.54 -28.43 5.40
N ASN A 5 -1.26 -28.78 5.21
CA ASN A 5 -0.47 -28.57 3.99
C ASN A 5 -0.64 -27.17 3.35
N THR A 6 -0.79 -26.14 4.19
CA THR A 6 -1.15 -24.78 3.76
C THR A 6 0.04 -23.82 3.90
N VAL A 7 0.28 -23.00 2.89
CA VAL A 7 1.28 -21.92 2.93
C VAL A 7 0.59 -20.57 3.00
N TYR A 8 1.12 -19.68 3.85
CA TYR A 8 0.71 -18.29 3.95
C TYR A 8 1.81 -17.39 3.41
N TYR A 9 1.45 -16.37 2.63
CA TYR A 9 2.42 -15.45 2.03
C TYR A 9 1.80 -14.07 1.83
N SER A 10 2.66 -13.05 1.72
CA SER A 10 2.24 -11.72 1.30
C SER A 10 2.39 -11.55 -0.21
N SER A 11 1.43 -10.89 -0.85
CA SER A 11 1.51 -10.62 -2.29
C SER A 11 0.79 -9.32 -2.69
N THR A 12 1.21 -8.75 -3.81
CA THR A 12 0.66 -7.57 -4.50
C THR A 12 -0.27 -8.04 -5.64
N VAL A 13 -1.22 -8.93 -5.34
CA VAL A 13 -2.09 -9.58 -6.34
C VAL A 13 -3.00 -8.54 -7.01
N ASN A 14 -3.40 -8.81 -8.26
CA ASN A 14 -4.09 -7.89 -9.18
C ASN A 14 -3.23 -6.75 -9.73
N GLY A 15 -1.90 -6.83 -9.59
CA GLY A 15 -0.97 -5.90 -10.23
C GLY A 15 -0.89 -4.51 -9.58
N ASP A 16 -1.56 -4.30 -8.45
CA ASP A 16 -1.46 -3.06 -7.69
C ASP A 16 -0.29 -3.13 -6.70
N SER A 17 0.86 -2.59 -7.11
CA SER A 17 2.08 -2.56 -6.29
C SER A 17 1.96 -1.72 -5.01
N ALA A 18 0.92 -0.87 -4.90
CA ALA A 18 0.69 -0.08 -3.70
C ALA A 18 0.12 -0.92 -2.55
N LYS A 19 -0.54 -2.04 -2.87
CA LYS A 19 -1.27 -2.89 -1.94
C LYS A 19 -0.46 -4.14 -1.58
N ARG A 20 -0.68 -4.63 -0.37
CA ARG A 20 -0.06 -5.86 0.10
C ARG A 20 -1.07 -6.62 0.93
N HIS A 21 -1.38 -7.84 0.53
CA HIS A 21 -2.35 -8.66 1.23
C HIS A 21 -1.73 -9.98 1.68
N VAL A 22 -2.32 -10.59 2.70
CA VAL A 22 -1.94 -11.91 3.19
C VAL A 22 -2.84 -12.93 2.50
N TYR A 23 -2.21 -13.87 1.81
CA TYR A 23 -2.83 -14.99 1.12
C TYR A 23 -2.58 -16.28 1.88
N LYS A 24 -3.46 -17.25 1.65
CA LYS A 24 -3.21 -18.65 1.96
C LYS A 24 -3.46 -19.50 0.72
N MET A 25 -2.71 -20.58 0.60
CA MET A 25 -2.78 -21.53 -0.51
C MET A 25 -2.57 -22.93 0.01
N ASP A 26 -3.45 -23.85 -0.39
CA ASP A 26 -3.30 -25.29 -0.16
C ASP A 26 -2.26 -25.83 -1.16
N LEU A 27 -1.20 -26.47 -0.67
CA LEU A 27 -0.16 -27.05 -1.52
C LEU A 27 -0.66 -28.26 -2.32
N ASN A 28 -1.76 -28.91 -1.90
CA ASN A 28 -2.39 -29.97 -2.68
C ASN A 28 -3.24 -29.40 -3.84
N ASN A 29 -3.67 -28.14 -3.76
CA ASN A 29 -4.40 -27.45 -4.82
C ASN A 29 -3.89 -26.00 -4.99
N PRO A 30 -2.70 -25.82 -5.58
CA PRO A 30 -2.05 -24.51 -5.67
C PRO A 30 -2.79 -23.47 -6.51
N GLU A 31 -3.72 -23.90 -7.36
CA GLU A 31 -4.56 -23.01 -8.17
C GLU A 31 -5.58 -22.25 -7.29
N LYS A 32 -5.93 -22.82 -6.13
CA LYS A 32 -6.90 -22.22 -5.19
C LYS A 32 -6.20 -21.34 -4.17
N GLN A 33 -5.88 -20.10 -4.59
CA GLN A 33 -5.33 -19.06 -3.73
C GLN A 33 -6.46 -18.22 -3.12
N GLU A 34 -6.42 -17.99 -1.81
CA GLU A 34 -7.43 -17.22 -1.10
C GLU A 34 -6.80 -16.00 -0.40
N CYS A 35 -7.34 -14.81 -0.66
CA CYS A 35 -6.89 -13.58 0.02
C CYS A 35 -7.45 -13.53 1.44
N PHE A 36 -6.73 -14.10 2.41
CA PHE A 36 -7.15 -14.12 3.81
C PHE A 36 -7.42 -12.70 4.34
N SER A 37 -6.50 -11.75 4.15
CA SER A 37 -6.68 -10.39 4.69
C SER A 37 -7.88 -9.66 4.07
N CYS A 38 -8.18 -9.91 2.79
CA CYS A 38 -9.33 -9.30 2.12
C CYS A 38 -10.66 -9.78 2.70
N LEU A 39 -10.72 -11.06 3.12
CA LEU A 39 -11.92 -11.67 3.66
C LEU A 39 -12.23 -11.20 5.07
N VAL A 40 -11.19 -11.15 5.92
CA VAL A 40 -11.37 -10.87 7.35
C VAL A 40 -11.35 -9.39 7.70
N GLN A 41 -10.81 -8.55 6.80
CA GLN A 41 -10.70 -7.11 6.99
C GLN A 41 -10.70 -6.38 5.64
N GLN A 42 -11.91 -6.08 5.14
CA GLN A 42 -12.12 -5.51 3.79
C GLN A 42 -11.48 -4.12 3.59
N ASP A 43 -11.35 -3.33 4.66
CA ASP A 43 -10.72 -2.00 4.62
C ASP A 43 -9.18 -2.07 4.67
N CYS A 44 -8.58 -3.26 4.76
CA CYS A 44 -7.14 -3.43 4.81
C CYS A 44 -6.50 -3.62 3.43
N ALA A 45 -5.88 -2.56 2.92
CA ALA A 45 -5.13 -2.58 1.66
C ALA A 45 -3.64 -2.93 1.83
N TYR A 46 -3.10 -2.82 3.05
CA TYR A 46 -1.71 -3.12 3.35
C TYR A 46 -1.58 -3.91 4.66
N GLY A 47 -1.56 -5.24 4.55
CA GLY A 47 -1.53 -6.17 5.67
C GLY A 47 -0.29 -7.03 5.72
N THR A 48 0.09 -7.41 6.94
CA THR A 48 1.10 -8.46 7.22
C THR A 48 0.56 -9.40 8.28
N ALA A 49 1.09 -10.62 8.33
CA ALA A 49 0.66 -11.64 9.28
C ALA A 49 1.84 -12.19 10.09
N SER A 50 1.56 -12.57 11.33
CA SER A 50 2.45 -13.35 12.17
C SER A 50 1.65 -14.48 12.81
N PHE A 51 2.24 -15.66 12.93
CA PHE A 51 1.53 -16.88 13.30
C PHE A 51 1.97 -17.37 14.68
N SER A 52 1.05 -18.02 15.41
CA SER A 52 1.42 -18.82 16.58
C SER A 52 2.35 -19.97 16.17
N LYS A 53 3.08 -20.54 17.13
CA LYS A 53 3.98 -21.68 16.87
C LYS A 53 3.28 -22.85 16.19
N SER A 54 2.00 -23.08 16.51
CA SER A 54 1.15 -24.12 15.93
C SER A 54 0.39 -23.70 14.68
N CYS A 55 0.57 -22.46 14.18
CA CYS A 55 -0.23 -21.87 13.09
C CYS A 55 -1.76 -21.77 13.34
N ALA A 56 -2.27 -22.22 14.49
CA ALA A 56 -3.70 -22.20 14.82
C ALA A 56 -4.29 -20.78 14.86
N ASN A 57 -3.49 -19.80 15.29
CA ASN A 57 -3.87 -18.39 15.40
C ASN A 57 -2.91 -17.51 14.61
N MET A 58 -3.44 -16.43 14.06
CA MET A 58 -2.70 -15.45 13.28
C MET A 58 -3.00 -14.05 13.77
N LEU A 59 -1.94 -13.28 14.06
CA LEU A 59 -2.00 -11.84 14.20
C LEU A 59 -1.99 -11.22 12.80
N LEU A 60 -3.11 -10.65 12.38
CA LEU A 60 -3.17 -9.75 11.23
C LEU A 60 -2.83 -8.33 11.70
N THR A 61 -1.75 -7.79 11.15
CA THR A 61 -1.38 -6.39 11.30
C THR A 61 -1.80 -5.65 10.05
N CYS A 62 -2.95 -4.97 10.12
CA CYS A 62 -3.36 -4.06 9.07
C CYS A 62 -2.64 -2.73 9.25
N ARG A 63 -1.84 -2.34 8.26
CA ARG A 63 -1.04 -1.11 8.28
C ARG A 63 -1.59 -0.03 7.37
N GLY A 64 -2.71 -0.22 6.68
CA GLY A 64 -3.25 0.82 5.82
C GLY A 64 -4.42 0.37 4.93
N PRO A 65 -5.14 1.35 4.33
CA PRO A 65 -4.77 2.76 4.24
C PRO A 65 -5.18 3.60 5.46
N SER A 66 -6.11 3.08 6.26
CA SER A 66 -6.52 3.67 7.53
C SER A 66 -5.46 3.51 8.62
N VAL A 67 -5.67 4.15 9.77
CA VAL A 67 -4.82 4.00 10.95
C VAL A 67 -4.60 2.51 11.26
N PRO A 68 -3.36 2.07 11.55
CA PRO A 68 -3.06 0.66 11.74
C PRO A 68 -3.92 -0.03 12.79
N GLN A 69 -4.31 -1.27 12.52
CA GLN A 69 -5.11 -2.12 13.41
C GLN A 69 -4.47 -3.50 13.55
N TYR A 70 -4.69 -4.12 14.71
CA TYR A 70 -4.04 -5.36 15.12
C TYR A 70 -5.09 -6.32 15.66
N HIS A 71 -5.35 -7.39 14.92
CA HIS A 71 -6.41 -8.36 15.21
C HIS A 71 -5.85 -9.78 15.20
N ILE A 72 -6.30 -10.61 16.13
CA ILE A 72 -5.99 -12.03 16.14
C ILE A 72 -7.18 -12.79 15.54
N TYR A 73 -6.92 -13.60 14.53
CA TYR A 73 -7.86 -14.51 13.92
C TYR A 73 -7.42 -15.96 14.12
N ASN A 74 -8.37 -16.89 14.08
CA ASN A 74 -8.04 -18.31 13.89
C ASN A 74 -7.79 -18.62 12.39
N LYS A 75 -7.36 -19.85 12.09
CA LYS A 75 -7.13 -20.31 10.70
C LYS A 75 -8.34 -20.23 9.76
N ASN A 76 -9.55 -20.27 10.31
CA ASN A 76 -10.81 -20.17 9.58
C ASN A 76 -11.23 -18.70 9.29
N GLY A 77 -10.47 -17.72 9.79
CA GLY A 77 -10.81 -16.30 9.64
C GLY A 77 -11.78 -15.78 10.69
N THR A 78 -12.12 -16.57 11.71
CA THR A 78 -12.91 -16.08 12.85
C THR A 78 -12.06 -15.14 13.67
N LEU A 79 -12.59 -13.95 13.95
CA LEU A 79 -11.94 -12.99 14.84
C LEU A 79 -11.97 -13.52 16.29
N LEU A 80 -10.79 -13.59 16.90
CA LEU A 80 -10.63 -14.01 18.30
C LEU A 80 -10.44 -12.82 19.23
N LYS A 81 -9.67 -11.80 18.80
CA LYS A 81 -9.33 -10.67 19.66
C LYS A 81 -8.95 -9.41 18.89
N TYR A 82 -9.46 -8.27 19.33
CA TYR A 82 -8.92 -6.95 19.01
C TYR A 82 -7.74 -6.65 19.94
N LEU A 83 -6.51 -6.55 19.43
CA LEU A 83 -5.36 -6.14 20.24
C LEU A 83 -5.25 -4.63 20.35
N SER A 84 -5.41 -3.93 19.22
CA SER A 84 -5.46 -2.48 19.17
C SER A 84 -6.09 -2.02 17.87
N ASN A 85 -6.97 -1.02 17.95
CA ASN A 85 -7.57 -0.35 16.80
C ASN A 85 -7.09 1.11 16.65
N ASN A 86 -6.20 1.56 17.54
CA ASN A 86 -5.67 2.93 17.59
C ASN A 86 -6.77 4.02 17.53
N SER A 87 -7.91 3.80 18.19
CA SER A 87 -9.07 4.69 18.17
C SER A 87 -8.75 6.15 18.51
N ARG A 88 -7.89 6.39 19.50
CA ARG A 88 -7.44 7.74 19.87
C ARG A 88 -6.76 8.48 18.72
N LEU A 89 -5.91 7.79 17.96
CA LEU A 89 -5.23 8.38 16.81
C LEU A 89 -6.24 8.66 15.67
N SER A 90 -7.16 7.73 15.43
CA SER A 90 -8.25 7.94 14.47
C SER A 90 -9.08 9.18 14.81
N GLU A 91 -9.42 9.37 16.10
CA GLU A 91 -10.16 10.55 16.56
C GLU A 91 -9.36 11.84 16.33
N LEU A 92 -8.07 11.86 16.67
CA LEU A 92 -7.22 13.03 16.45
C LEU A 92 -7.14 13.41 14.97
N LEU A 93 -7.05 12.43 14.08
CA LEU A 93 -6.99 12.66 12.63
C LEU A 93 -8.29 13.24 12.06
N THR A 94 -9.45 13.05 12.70
CA THR A 94 -10.70 13.72 12.27
C THR A 94 -10.63 15.26 12.35
N ARG A 95 -9.72 15.78 13.18
CA ARG A 95 -9.51 17.22 13.40
C ARG A 95 -8.39 17.79 12.53
N VAL A 96 -7.75 16.96 11.72
CA VAL A 96 -6.63 17.32 10.86
C VAL A 96 -7.06 17.19 9.41
N GLU A 97 -6.83 18.25 8.66
CA GLU A 97 -7.01 18.24 7.21
C GLU A 97 -5.86 17.45 6.57
N LEU A 98 -6.20 16.42 5.78
CA LEU A 98 -5.24 15.54 5.09
C LEU A 98 -5.40 15.66 3.57
N PRO A 99 -4.35 15.41 2.78
CA PRO A 99 -4.44 15.43 1.33
C PRO A 99 -5.42 14.42 0.74
N THR A 100 -6.05 14.80 -0.37
CA THR A 100 -6.77 13.84 -1.22
C THR A 100 -5.76 13.14 -2.14
N LYS A 101 -5.79 11.81 -2.18
CA LYS A 101 -4.92 11.01 -3.06
C LYS A 101 -5.61 10.79 -4.40
N GLN A 102 -4.90 11.02 -5.50
CA GLN A 102 -5.35 10.66 -6.85
C GLN A 102 -4.27 9.83 -7.54
N ASP A 103 -4.64 8.63 -7.97
CA ASP A 103 -3.74 7.72 -8.68
C ASP A 103 -4.04 7.69 -10.17
N LEU A 104 -2.98 7.61 -10.96
CA LEU A 104 -3.08 7.35 -12.40
C LEU A 104 -1.93 6.44 -12.85
N THR A 105 -2.13 5.84 -14.01
CA THR A 105 -1.11 5.05 -14.71
C THR A 105 -0.85 5.70 -16.06
N VAL A 106 0.41 5.99 -16.35
CA VAL A 106 0.82 6.67 -17.58
C VAL A 106 1.72 5.77 -18.42
N PRO A 107 1.56 5.72 -19.75
CA PRO A 107 2.54 5.05 -20.59
C PRO A 107 3.87 5.81 -20.52
N ILE A 108 4.96 5.06 -20.43
CA ILE A 108 6.32 5.62 -20.50
C ILE A 108 7.09 4.86 -21.60
N GLY A 109 8.02 5.56 -22.25
CA GLY A 109 8.72 5.02 -23.44
C GLY A 109 9.35 3.64 -23.22
N GLY A 110 9.43 2.84 -24.28
CA GLY A 110 9.97 1.48 -24.24
C GLY A 110 8.96 0.41 -23.80
N GLY A 111 7.66 0.67 -23.93
CA GLY A 111 6.61 -0.31 -23.62
C GLY A 111 6.38 -0.54 -22.12
N PHE A 112 6.74 0.45 -21.29
CA PHE A 112 6.53 0.41 -19.85
C PHE A 112 5.38 1.34 -19.44
N THR A 113 4.89 1.19 -18.21
CA THR A 113 3.93 2.12 -17.59
C THR A 113 4.45 2.60 -16.25
N GLY A 114 4.31 3.90 -15.98
CA GLY A 114 4.58 4.52 -14.69
C GLY A 114 3.32 4.63 -13.85
N ARG A 115 3.44 4.40 -12.54
CA ARG A 115 2.40 4.72 -11.56
C ARG A 115 2.66 6.12 -11.03
N VAL A 116 1.62 6.93 -10.93
CA VAL A 116 1.69 8.29 -10.39
C VAL A 116 0.64 8.42 -9.29
N ARG A 117 1.04 8.95 -8.14
CA ARG A 117 0.13 9.35 -7.08
C ARG A 117 0.30 10.83 -6.83
N MET A 118 -0.79 11.57 -6.97
CA MET A 118 -0.85 12.99 -6.64
C MET A 118 -1.50 13.15 -5.26
N LEU A 119 -0.85 13.92 -4.39
CA LEU A 119 -1.44 14.43 -3.16
C LEU A 119 -1.96 15.84 -3.46
N LEU A 120 -3.27 15.98 -3.37
CA LEU A 120 -3.99 17.20 -3.72
C LEU A 120 -4.41 17.94 -2.45
N PRO A 121 -4.28 19.29 -2.43
CA PRO A 121 -4.91 20.10 -1.41
C PRO A 121 -6.41 19.79 -1.35
N PRO A 122 -7.02 19.69 -0.16
CA PRO A 122 -8.46 19.48 -0.08
C PRO A 122 -9.21 20.63 -0.74
N ASN A 123 -10.34 20.31 -1.37
CA ASN A 123 -11.17 21.27 -2.11
C ASN A 123 -10.38 22.03 -3.20
N ILE A 124 -9.41 21.38 -3.84
CA ILE A 124 -8.67 21.95 -4.96
C ILE A 124 -9.60 22.37 -6.11
N ASP A 125 -9.35 23.55 -6.68
CA ASP A 125 -10.02 24.00 -7.90
C ASP A 125 -9.48 23.24 -9.12
N THR A 126 -10.32 22.40 -9.72
CA THR A 126 -10.01 21.63 -10.93
C THR A 126 -10.48 22.30 -12.22
N SER A 127 -11.10 23.48 -12.16
CA SER A 127 -11.58 24.21 -13.35
C SER A 127 -10.47 24.79 -14.22
N GLY A 128 -9.24 24.82 -13.71
CA GLY A 128 -8.07 25.39 -14.38
C GLY A 128 -7.89 26.91 -14.19
N ARG A 129 -8.81 27.57 -13.46
CA ARG A 129 -8.73 29.00 -13.11
C ARG A 129 -7.61 29.27 -12.10
N THR A 130 -7.49 28.41 -11.09
CA THR A 130 -6.40 28.48 -10.11
C THR A 130 -5.23 27.62 -10.58
N LYS A 131 -4.01 28.16 -10.51
CA LYS A 131 -2.77 27.40 -10.73
C LYS A 131 -2.12 27.07 -9.40
N TYR A 132 -1.66 25.83 -9.26
CA TYR A 132 -1.01 25.34 -8.04
C TYR A 132 0.44 24.97 -8.36
N PRO A 133 1.41 25.30 -7.49
CA PRO A 133 2.76 24.80 -7.64
C PRO A 133 2.76 23.28 -7.52
N MET A 134 3.56 22.62 -8.34
CA MET A 134 3.73 21.17 -8.33
C MET A 134 5.15 20.81 -7.90
N LEU A 135 5.27 19.86 -6.98
CA LEU A 135 6.55 19.36 -6.50
C LEU A 135 6.61 17.84 -6.63
N PHE A 136 7.68 17.34 -7.25
CA PHE A 136 7.93 15.90 -7.35
C PHE A 136 8.75 15.44 -6.14
N SER A 137 8.19 14.52 -5.35
CA SER A 137 8.86 13.92 -4.18
C SER A 137 9.44 12.57 -4.61
N VAL A 138 10.72 12.58 -4.96
CA VAL A 138 11.42 11.48 -5.61
C VAL A 138 12.46 10.86 -4.68
N TYR A 139 12.45 9.53 -4.58
CA TYR A 139 13.57 8.75 -4.04
C TYR A 139 14.36 8.07 -5.17
N ALA A 140 13.66 7.37 -6.08
CA ALA A 140 14.21 6.73 -7.29
C ALA A 140 15.33 5.69 -7.08
N GLY A 141 15.51 5.15 -5.87
CA GLY A 141 16.40 4.01 -5.64
C GLY A 141 15.91 2.73 -6.36
N PRO A 142 16.81 1.87 -6.86
CA PRO A 142 16.44 0.58 -7.44
C PRO A 142 15.62 -0.28 -6.46
N ASP A 143 14.62 -0.99 -6.98
CA ASP A 143 13.69 -1.85 -6.24
C ASP A 143 12.84 -1.12 -5.16
N PHE A 144 12.82 0.21 -5.18
CA PHE A 144 11.99 1.01 -4.28
C PHE A 144 10.63 1.35 -4.91
N ASN A 145 9.61 1.40 -4.07
CA ASN A 145 8.28 1.90 -4.41
C ASN A 145 7.92 3.07 -3.48
N LYS A 146 7.71 4.25 -4.06
CA LYS A 146 7.24 5.44 -3.34
C LYS A 146 5.73 5.37 -3.11
N ILE A 147 4.99 4.76 -4.04
CA ILE A 147 3.53 4.67 -3.95
C ILE A 147 3.16 3.43 -3.14
N SER A 148 2.58 3.66 -1.96
CA SER A 148 2.08 2.60 -1.08
C SER A 148 0.78 3.01 -0.40
N ASP A 149 -0.10 2.03 -0.18
CA ASP A 149 -1.31 2.15 0.63
C ASP A 149 -1.07 1.83 2.11
N ALA A 150 0.19 1.67 2.52
CA ALA A 150 0.54 1.72 3.93
C ALA A 150 0.24 3.11 4.51
N TRP A 151 -0.33 3.13 5.71
CA TRP A 151 -0.49 4.33 6.51
C TRP A 151 0.88 4.85 6.95
N ALA A 152 1.03 6.16 6.88
CA ALA A 152 2.17 6.88 7.40
C ALA A 152 1.67 7.99 8.33
N VAL A 153 2.45 8.32 9.35
CA VAL A 153 2.19 9.49 10.18
C VAL A 153 2.21 10.72 9.27
N PRO A 154 1.16 11.58 9.30
CA PRO A 154 1.16 12.81 8.52
C PRO A 154 2.40 13.65 8.82
N GLY A 155 3.07 14.12 7.76
CA GLY A 155 4.38 14.75 7.88
C GLY A 155 4.56 15.96 6.97
N TRP A 156 5.81 16.16 6.54
CA TRP A 156 6.22 17.28 5.69
C TRP A 156 5.42 17.37 4.39
N ASP A 157 5.26 16.23 3.71
CA ASP A 157 4.55 16.13 2.43
C ASP A 157 3.07 16.54 2.60
N ASP A 158 2.40 16.07 3.65
CA ASP A 158 1.01 16.44 3.98
C ASP A 158 0.87 17.93 4.33
N TYR A 159 1.85 18.51 5.05
CA TYR A 159 1.86 19.93 5.40
C TYR A 159 1.99 20.84 4.16
N LEU A 160 2.89 20.52 3.23
CA LEU A 160 3.04 21.28 1.99
C LEU A 160 1.73 21.27 1.17
N VAL A 161 1.08 20.13 1.12
CA VAL A 161 -0.15 19.98 0.34
C VAL A 161 -1.31 20.74 0.99
N THR A 162 -1.51 20.57 2.30
CA THR A 162 -2.67 21.12 3.01
C THR A 162 -2.51 22.60 3.35
N LYS A 163 -1.33 23.02 3.82
CA LYS A 163 -1.09 24.40 4.29
C LYS A 163 -0.44 25.31 3.25
N ARG A 164 0.34 24.77 2.31
CA ARG A 164 0.98 25.56 1.25
C ARG A 164 0.32 25.40 -0.11
N ARG A 165 -0.73 24.58 -0.20
CA ARG A 165 -1.49 24.31 -1.43
C ARG A 165 -0.60 23.87 -2.60
N VAL A 166 0.41 23.06 -2.30
CA VAL A 166 1.29 22.45 -3.30
C VAL A 166 0.68 21.12 -3.75
N VAL A 167 0.66 20.84 -5.05
CA VAL A 167 0.37 19.49 -5.54
C VAL A 167 1.65 18.66 -5.46
N LEU A 168 1.67 17.64 -4.61
CA LEU A 168 2.83 16.76 -4.48
C LEU A 168 2.65 15.52 -5.37
N VAL A 169 3.69 15.11 -6.07
CA VAL A 169 3.64 13.99 -7.01
C VAL A 169 4.66 12.92 -6.62
N TYR A 170 4.17 11.69 -6.47
CA TYR A 170 4.98 10.47 -6.34
C TYR A 170 4.97 9.70 -7.65
N LEU A 171 6.10 9.06 -7.97
CA LEU A 171 6.31 8.32 -9.20
C LEU A 171 6.98 6.98 -8.91
N ASP A 172 6.40 5.90 -9.44
CA ASP A 172 7.04 4.59 -9.55
C ASP A 172 7.14 4.20 -11.02
N VAL A 173 8.37 4.18 -11.54
CA VAL A 173 8.68 4.04 -12.97
C VAL A 173 9.68 2.87 -13.18
N ARG A 174 10.48 2.90 -14.25
CA ARG A 174 11.57 1.93 -14.46
C ARG A 174 12.49 1.91 -13.24
N GLY A 175 12.92 0.73 -12.83
CA GLY A 175 13.71 0.53 -11.62
C GLY A 175 12.88 0.26 -10.36
N SER A 176 11.61 0.66 -10.31
CA SER A 176 10.74 0.39 -9.16
C SER A 176 10.44 -1.09 -9.00
N GLY A 177 10.27 -1.51 -7.75
CA GLY A 177 9.99 -2.90 -7.37
C GLY A 177 8.52 -3.30 -7.57
N LEU A 178 8.20 -4.51 -7.12
CA LEU A 178 6.83 -5.05 -6.99
C LEU A 178 5.99 -5.12 -8.29
N ARG A 179 6.62 -4.97 -9.46
CA ARG A 179 5.96 -4.97 -10.78
C ARG A 179 6.70 -5.82 -11.82
N GLY A 180 7.43 -6.82 -11.35
CA GLY A 180 8.17 -7.78 -12.17
C GLY A 180 9.56 -7.31 -12.60
N ASP A 181 10.39 -8.28 -12.98
CA ASP A 181 11.81 -8.08 -13.26
C ASP A 181 12.09 -7.19 -14.47
N LYS A 182 11.22 -7.24 -15.49
CA LYS A 182 11.35 -6.38 -16.67
C LYS A 182 11.35 -4.90 -16.31
N LEU A 183 10.52 -4.48 -15.34
CA LEU A 183 10.49 -3.09 -14.88
C LEU A 183 11.67 -2.79 -13.94
N LYS A 184 11.93 -3.68 -12.98
CA LYS A 184 12.97 -3.52 -11.96
C LYS A 184 14.37 -3.41 -12.56
N PHE A 185 14.73 -4.29 -13.49
CA PHE A 185 16.07 -4.30 -14.11
C PHE A 185 16.22 -3.39 -15.32
N ALA A 186 15.20 -2.61 -15.68
CA ALA A 186 15.29 -1.66 -16.79
C ALA A 186 16.36 -0.57 -16.57
N VAL A 187 16.83 -0.37 -15.34
CA VAL A 187 17.88 0.57 -14.95
C VAL A 187 19.24 -0.10 -14.69
N TYR A 188 19.36 -1.41 -14.93
CA TYR A 188 20.62 -2.14 -14.73
C TYR A 188 21.70 -1.59 -15.67
N HIS A 189 22.85 -1.19 -15.10
CA HIS A 189 23.93 -0.45 -15.78
C HIS A 189 23.50 0.86 -16.45
N LYS A 190 22.37 1.44 -16.04
CA LYS A 190 21.77 2.69 -16.58
C LYS A 190 21.15 3.55 -15.46
N LEU A 191 21.84 3.66 -14.32
CA LEU A 191 21.38 4.47 -13.19
C LEU A 191 21.44 5.96 -13.54
N GLY A 192 20.43 6.73 -13.14
CA GLY A 192 20.37 8.19 -13.37
C GLY A 192 19.83 8.62 -14.73
N GLY A 193 19.71 7.70 -15.69
CA GLY A 193 19.23 7.98 -17.05
C GLY A 193 20.34 7.87 -18.08
#